data_AF-A0A1X0Q621-F1
#
_entry.id   AF-A0A1X0Q621-F1
#
_cell.length_a   1.000
_cell.length_b   1.000
_cell.length_c   1.000
_cell.angle_alpha   90.00
_cell.angle_beta   90.00
_cell.angle_gamma   90.00
#
_symmetry.space_group_name_H-M   'P 1'
#
loop_
_entity.id
_entity.type
_entity.pdbx_description
1 polymer ?
#
loop_
_entity_poly.entity_id
_entity_poly.type
_entity_poly.pdbx_seq_one_letter_code
_entity_poly.pdbx_strand_id
1 'polypeptide(L)'
;MSQNNFVEQHIKKYGRALDYEEKLLKKEAREEKKIAKQSKTLIGLKAKIFKRKDMQRKFSLKRMKYLKKRKLKIKKLLKQRDYRHICLIDKLKEKNLMIRLSKEDKIKLLSFQYQLLRLKANPRRKYLE
;
A
#
# COMPACT_ATOMS: atom_id res chain seq x y z
N MET A 1 31.10 13.78 -15.26
CA MET A 1 29.81 13.05 -15.35
C MET A 1 29.95 11.99 -16.41
N SER A 2 29.68 10.72 -16.11
CA SER A 2 29.66 9.70 -17.15
C SER A 2 28.41 9.91 -18.02
N GLN A 3 28.60 10.08 -19.34
CA GLN A 3 27.50 10.24 -20.29
C GLN A 3 26.92 8.87 -20.67
N ASN A 4 25.59 8.79 -20.79
CA ASN A 4 24.79 7.63 -21.24
C ASN A 4 24.79 6.38 -20.33
N ASN A 5 23.97 5.38 -20.69
CA ASN A 5 23.84 4.08 -20.02
C ASN A 5 25.04 3.14 -20.29
N PHE A 6 26.27 3.60 -20.03
CA PHE A 6 27.50 2.85 -20.33
C PHE A 6 27.55 1.48 -19.65
N VAL A 7 27.03 1.36 -18.42
CA VAL A 7 26.98 0.09 -17.67
C VAL A 7 26.08 -0.93 -18.38
N GLU A 8 24.91 -0.50 -18.86
CA GLU A 8 24.01 -1.40 -19.59
C GLU A 8 24.60 -1.77 -20.95
N GLN A 9 25.24 -0.82 -21.64
CA GLN A 9 25.94 -1.10 -22.91
C GLN A 9 27.07 -2.11 -22.71
N HIS A 10 27.83 -1.99 -21.62
CA HIS A 10 28.89 -2.94 -21.27
C HIS A 10 28.31 -4.34 -20.99
N ILE A 11 27.22 -4.43 -20.22
CA ILE A 11 26.56 -5.72 -19.95
C ILE A 11 26.00 -6.33 -21.25
N LYS A 12 25.49 -5.52 -22.18
CA LYS A 12 25.00 -6.01 -23.48
C LYS A 12 26.14 -6.51 -24.37
N LYS A 13 27.29 -5.84 -24.37
CA LYS A 13 28.44 -6.18 -25.22
C LYS A 13 29.25 -7.36 -24.67
N TYR A 14 29.50 -7.38 -23.36
CA TYR A 14 30.44 -8.30 -22.71
C TYR A 14 29.77 -9.27 -21.74
N GLY A 15 28.47 -9.10 -21.48
CA GLY A 15 27.75 -9.90 -20.50
C GLY A 15 28.00 -9.48 -19.05
N ARG A 16 27.53 -10.31 -18.13
CA ARG A 16 27.83 -10.21 -16.69
C ARG A 16 28.98 -11.17 -16.36
N ALA A 17 29.50 -11.08 -15.13
CA ALA A 17 30.42 -12.08 -14.63
C ALA A 17 29.80 -13.49 -14.71
N LEU A 18 30.61 -14.49 -15.04
CA LEU A 18 30.16 -15.88 -15.24
C LEU A 18 29.34 -16.40 -14.04
N ASP A 19 29.81 -16.18 -12.81
CA ASP A 19 29.14 -16.67 -11.60
C ASP A 19 28.00 -15.74 -11.09
N TYR A 20 27.59 -14.75 -11.87
CA TYR A 20 26.67 -13.72 -11.38
C TYR A 20 25.34 -14.33 -10.90
N GLU A 21 24.78 -15.25 -11.69
CA GLU A 21 23.49 -15.88 -11.41
C GLU A 21 23.56 -16.76 -10.16
N GLU A 22 24.62 -17.55 -10.00
CA GLU A 22 24.81 -18.33 -8.79
C GLU A 22 24.92 -17.46 -7.54
N LYS A 23 25.67 -16.36 -7.63
CA LYS A 23 25.83 -15.42 -6.51
C LYS A 23 24.50 -14.76 -6.16
N LEU A 24 23.68 -14.44 -7.16
CA LEU A 24 22.34 -13.89 -6.97
C LEU A 24 21.43 -14.89 -6.27
N LEU A 25 21.35 -16.13 -6.77
CA LEU A 25 20.54 -17.19 -6.17
C LEU A 25 20.97 -17.50 -4.72
N LYS A 26 22.28 -17.63 -4.47
CA LYS A 26 22.82 -17.82 -3.12
C LYS A 26 22.50 -16.63 -2.21
N LYS A 27 22.48 -15.40 -2.76
CA LYS A 27 22.10 -14.20 -1.99
C LYS A 27 20.61 -14.23 -1.63
N GLU A 28 19.72 -14.46 -2.59
CA GLU A 28 18.27 -14.53 -2.37
C GLU A 28 17.91 -15.62 -1.36
N ALA A 29 18.47 -16.82 -1.49
CA ALA A 29 18.26 -17.91 -0.54
C ALA A 29 18.74 -17.56 0.89
N ARG A 30 19.81 -16.75 1.02
CA ARG A 30 20.33 -16.30 2.33
C ARG A 30 19.55 -15.13 2.92
N GLU A 31 18.81 -14.37 2.11
CA GLU A 31 18.10 -13.17 2.57
C GLU A 31 17.09 -13.50 3.67
N GLU A 32 16.37 -14.62 3.57
CA GLU A 32 15.41 -15.03 4.60
C GLU A 32 16.06 -15.22 5.97
N LYS A 33 17.16 -15.99 6.01
CA LYS A 33 17.94 -16.20 7.24
C LYS A 33 18.54 -14.90 7.77
N LYS A 34 19.01 -14.02 6.88
CA LYS A 34 19.56 -12.70 7.25
C LYS A 34 18.50 -11.80 7.87
N ILE A 35 17.30 -11.72 7.28
CA ILE A 35 16.17 -10.93 7.80
C ILE A 35 15.75 -11.44 9.17
N ALA A 36 15.63 -12.76 9.33
CA ALA A 36 15.30 -13.37 10.62
C ALA A 36 16.35 -13.06 11.69
N LYS A 37 17.64 -13.12 11.34
CA LYS A 37 18.74 -12.74 12.23
C LYS A 37 18.67 -11.26 12.60
N GLN A 38 18.53 -10.37 11.62
CA GLN A 38 18.41 -8.92 11.85
C GLN A 38 17.25 -8.56 12.78
N SER A 39 16.10 -9.22 12.64
CA SER A 39 14.96 -9.00 13.54
C SER A 39 15.27 -9.35 15.00
N LYS A 40 16.19 -10.28 15.26
CA LYS A 40 16.58 -10.71 16.62
C LYS A 40 17.74 -9.89 17.18
N THR A 41 18.66 -9.44 16.33
CA THR A 41 19.93 -8.84 16.75
C THR A 41 19.94 -7.31 16.70
N LEU A 42 19.07 -6.67 15.91
CA LEU A 42 19.04 -5.20 15.84
C LEU A 42 18.48 -4.62 17.15
N ILE A 43 19.13 -3.56 17.64
CA ILE A 43 18.76 -2.87 18.89
C ILE A 43 18.49 -1.39 18.60
N GLY A 44 17.70 -0.73 19.46
CA GLY A 44 17.50 0.72 19.47
C GLY A 44 16.74 1.25 18.24
N LEU A 45 17.17 2.40 17.72
CA LEU A 45 16.52 3.07 16.59
C LEU A 45 16.54 2.21 15.31
N LYS A 46 17.62 1.45 15.08
CA LYS A 46 17.73 0.56 13.92
C LYS A 46 16.65 -0.53 13.95
N ALA A 47 16.37 -1.10 15.12
CA ALA A 47 15.29 -2.08 15.30
C ALA A 47 13.91 -1.47 15.02
N LYS A 48 13.67 -0.25 15.52
CA LYS A 48 12.41 0.48 15.29
C LYS A 48 12.17 0.74 13.80
N ILE A 49 13.19 1.22 13.08
CA ILE A 49 13.11 1.47 11.63
C ILE A 49 12.87 0.16 10.86
N PHE A 50 13.60 -0.90 11.21
CA PHE A 50 13.45 -2.22 10.59
C PHE A 50 12.02 -2.75 10.74
N LYS A 51 11.46 -2.71 11.97
CA LYS A 51 10.09 -3.15 12.23
C LYS A 51 9.05 -2.35 11.44
N ARG A 52 9.22 -1.02 11.33
CA ARG A 52 8.33 -0.16 10.52
C ARG A 52 8.35 -0.56 9.04
N LYS A 53 9.53 -0.75 8.47
CA LYS A 53 9.69 -1.20 7.07
C LYS A 53 9.05 -2.57 6.84
N ASP A 54 9.26 -3.51 7.74
CA ASP A 54 8.66 -4.85 7.67
C ASP A 54 7.13 -4.83 7.73
N MET A 55 6.55 -4.03 8.62
CA MET A 55 5.10 -3.88 8.71
C MET A 55 4.51 -3.31 7.42
N GLN A 56 5.13 -2.27 6.87
CA GLN A 56 4.70 -1.66 5.61
C GLN A 56 4.78 -2.64 4.45
N ARG A 57 5.87 -3.42 4.36
CA ARG A 57 6.03 -4.50 3.37
C ARG A 57 4.90 -5.53 3.49
N LYS A 58 4.64 -6.04 4.69
CA LYS A 58 3.58 -7.03 4.94
C LYS A 58 2.20 -6.47 4.59
N PHE A 59 1.92 -5.22 4.92
CA PHE A 59 0.67 -4.56 4.56
C PHE A 59 0.50 -4.45 3.04
N SER A 60 1.53 -4.01 2.32
CA SER A 60 1.52 -3.92 0.86
C SER A 60 1.23 -5.29 0.20
N LEU A 61 1.90 -6.35 0.67
CA LEU A 61 1.67 -7.72 0.17
C LEU A 61 0.25 -8.22 0.45
N LYS A 62 -0.29 -7.98 1.66
CA LYS A 62 -1.69 -8.31 1.99
C LYS A 62 -2.67 -7.58 1.07
N ARG A 63 -2.45 -6.28 0.83
CA ARG A 63 -3.26 -5.47 -0.09
C ARG A 63 -3.20 -6.00 -1.51
N MET A 64 -2.02 -6.31 -2.03
CA MET A 64 -1.83 -6.91 -3.36
C MET A 64 -2.60 -8.24 -3.51
N LYS A 65 -2.50 -9.12 -2.50
CA LYS A 65 -3.23 -10.41 -2.47
C LYS A 65 -4.75 -10.20 -2.49
N TYR A 66 -5.26 -9.24 -1.72
CA TYR A 66 -6.67 -8.87 -1.71
C TYR A 66 -7.15 -8.35 -3.07
N LEU A 67 -6.39 -7.43 -3.68
CA LEU A 67 -6.70 -6.88 -5.00
C LEU A 67 -6.72 -7.97 -6.08
N LYS A 68 -5.77 -8.91 -6.05
CA LYS A 68 -5.74 -10.06 -6.99
C LYS A 68 -6.99 -10.93 -6.85
N LYS A 69 -7.39 -11.27 -5.62
CA LYS A 69 -8.63 -12.04 -5.36
C LYS A 69 -9.88 -11.30 -5.85
N ARG A 70 -9.98 -10.00 -5.57
CA ARG A 70 -11.11 -9.15 -6.01
C ARG A 70 -11.20 -9.09 -7.54
N LYS A 71 -10.07 -8.89 -8.24
CA LYS A 71 -10.02 -8.91 -9.71
C LYS A 71 -10.52 -10.24 -10.29
N LEU A 72 -10.12 -11.38 -9.71
CA LEU A 72 -10.58 -12.70 -10.14
C LEU A 72 -12.09 -12.87 -9.94
N LYS A 73 -12.63 -12.43 -8.79
CA LYS A 73 -14.08 -12.48 -8.51
C LYS A 73 -14.85 -11.64 -9.53
N ILE A 74 -14.38 -10.42 -9.82
CA ILE A 74 -14.97 -9.55 -10.84
C ILE A 74 -14.93 -10.24 -12.21
N LYS A 75 -13.78 -10.78 -12.63
CA LYS A 75 -13.65 -11.49 -13.92
C LYS A 75 -14.62 -12.67 -14.05
N LYS A 76 -14.85 -13.44 -12.97
CA LYS A 76 -15.84 -14.53 -12.96
C LYS A 76 -17.27 -14.00 -13.11
N LEU A 77 -17.62 -12.95 -12.37
CA LEU A 77 -18.93 -12.30 -12.47
C LEU A 77 -19.17 -11.71 -13.87
N LEU A 78 -18.14 -11.12 -14.48
CA LEU A 78 -18.20 -10.58 -15.85
C LEU A 78 -18.40 -11.68 -16.90
N LYS A 79 -17.88 -12.89 -16.67
CA LYS A 79 -18.10 -14.05 -17.56
C LYS A 79 -19.50 -14.64 -17.42
N GLN A 80 -20.09 -14.56 -16.23
CA GLN A 80 -21.41 -15.14 -15.94
C GLN A 80 -22.58 -14.21 -16.27
N ARG A 81 -22.35 -12.90 -16.32
CA ARG A 81 -23.38 -11.92 -16.63
C ARG A 81 -23.24 -11.49 -18.08
N ASP A 82 -24.30 -11.63 -18.86
CA ASP A 82 -24.41 -11.02 -20.18
C ASP A 82 -23.99 -9.54 -20.08
N TYR A 83 -23.10 -9.13 -20.99
CA TYR A 83 -22.38 -7.85 -20.98
C TYR A 83 -23.27 -6.61 -20.80
N ARG A 84 -24.59 -6.72 -21.05
CA ARG A 84 -25.59 -5.65 -20.94
C ARG A 84 -25.89 -5.21 -19.50
N HIS A 85 -25.77 -6.09 -18.50
CA HIS A 85 -26.11 -5.75 -17.10
C HIS A 85 -24.98 -5.06 -16.31
N ILE A 86 -23.74 -5.10 -16.80
CA ILE A 86 -22.57 -4.62 -16.05
C ILE A 86 -22.48 -3.09 -16.07
N CYS A 87 -22.68 -2.46 -17.25
CA CYS A 87 -22.58 -1.01 -17.43
C CYS A 87 -23.64 -0.21 -16.65
N LEU A 88 -24.82 -0.79 -16.41
CA LEU A 88 -25.90 -0.15 -15.67
C LEU A 88 -25.68 -0.22 -14.15
N ILE A 89 -25.10 -1.33 -13.65
CA ILE A 89 -24.86 -1.55 -12.23
C ILE A 89 -23.71 -0.68 -11.70
N ASP A 90 -22.64 -0.49 -12.48
CA ASP A 90 -21.50 0.30 -12.04
C ASP A 90 -21.86 1.79 -11.95
N LYS A 91 -22.65 2.32 -12.90
CA LYS A 91 -23.19 3.70 -12.85
C LYS A 91 -24.12 3.93 -11.64
N LEU A 92 -24.97 2.98 -11.29
CA LEU A 92 -25.84 3.08 -10.10
C LEU A 92 -25.04 3.02 -8.80
N LYS A 93 -24.00 2.17 -8.74
CA LYS A 93 -23.11 2.10 -7.56
C LYS A 93 -22.33 3.38 -7.34
N GLU A 94 -21.81 3.99 -8.40
CA GLU A 94 -21.10 5.28 -8.34
C GLU A 94 -22.02 6.39 -7.83
N LYS A 95 -23.23 6.52 -8.39
CA LYS A 95 -24.25 7.48 -7.90
C LYS A 95 -24.57 7.27 -6.41
N ASN A 96 -24.79 6.02 -6.00
CA ASN A 96 -25.11 5.68 -4.61
C ASN A 96 -23.93 5.86 -3.64
N LEU A 97 -22.69 5.78 -4.12
CA LEU A 97 -21.48 6.08 -3.34
C LEU A 97 -21.34 7.59 -3.13
N MET A 98 -21.54 8.40 -4.18
CA MET A 98 -21.49 9.86 -4.11
C MET A 98 -22.56 10.43 -3.18
N ILE A 99 -23.77 9.88 -3.21
CA ILE A 99 -24.86 10.26 -2.29
C ILE A 99 -24.48 9.93 -0.83
N ARG A 100 -23.85 8.79 -0.57
CA ARG A 100 -23.40 8.42 0.78
C ARG A 100 -22.26 9.29 1.29
N LEU A 101 -21.24 9.50 0.48
CA LEU A 101 -20.10 10.37 0.82
C LEU A 101 -20.58 11.79 1.11
N SER A 102 -21.46 12.36 0.27
CA SER A 102 -22.02 13.70 0.54
C SER A 102 -22.85 13.77 1.82
N LYS A 103 -23.55 12.70 2.22
CA LYS A 103 -24.27 12.62 3.50
C LYS A 103 -23.32 12.49 4.68
N GLU A 104 -22.32 11.62 4.58
CA GLU A 104 -21.31 11.41 5.63
C GLU A 104 -20.45 12.66 5.84
N ASP A 105 -20.07 13.35 4.77
CA ASP A 105 -19.29 14.59 4.83
C ASP A 105 -20.12 15.71 5.44
N LYS A 106 -21.42 15.82 5.11
CA LYS A 106 -22.35 16.75 5.79
C LYS A 106 -22.48 16.44 7.29
N ILE A 107 -22.64 15.17 7.66
CA ILE A 107 -22.74 14.74 9.07
C ILE A 107 -21.43 15.04 9.81
N LYS A 108 -20.28 14.76 9.20
CA LYS A 108 -18.95 15.04 9.78
C LYS A 108 -18.74 16.54 9.94
N LEU A 109 -19.05 17.35 8.93
CA LEU A 109 -18.96 18.82 8.99
C LEU A 109 -19.88 19.40 10.06
N LEU A 110 -21.11 18.90 10.18
CA LEU A 110 -22.03 19.28 11.26
C LEU A 110 -21.45 18.89 12.62
N SER A 111 -20.98 17.65 12.79
CA SER A 111 -20.40 17.19 14.05
C SER A 111 -19.14 17.98 14.45
N PHE A 112 -18.31 18.36 13.48
CA PHE A 112 -17.11 19.19 13.68
C PHE A 112 -17.47 20.64 14.00
N GLN A 113 -18.49 21.21 13.33
CA GLN A 113 -19.05 22.52 13.68
C GLN A 113 -19.58 22.51 15.12
N TYR A 114 -20.35 21.49 15.52
CA TYR A 114 -20.84 21.34 16.89
C TYR A 114 -19.71 21.20 17.92
N GLN A 115 -18.65 20.43 17.61
CA GLN A 115 -17.48 20.30 18.49
C GLN A 115 -16.71 21.61 18.64
N LEU A 116 -16.49 22.35 17.54
CA LEU A 116 -15.82 23.66 17.56
C LEU A 116 -16.65 24.72 18.28
N LEU A 117 -17.97 24.75 18.09
CA LEU A 117 -18.91 25.60 18.84
C LEU A 117 -18.83 25.29 20.34
N ARG A 118 -18.80 24.01 20.71
CA ARG A 118 -18.70 23.55 22.11
C ARG A 118 -17.37 23.94 22.78
N LEU A 119 -16.26 23.90 22.03
CA LEU A 119 -14.93 24.35 22.51
C LEU A 119 -14.81 25.88 22.59
N LYS A 120 -15.45 26.63 21.68
CA LYS A 120 -15.51 28.10 21.73
C LYS A 120 -16.36 28.62 22.91
N ALA A 121 -17.46 27.92 23.25
CA ALA A 121 -18.35 28.31 24.35
C ALA A 121 -17.78 27.99 25.76
N ASN A 122 -16.76 27.14 25.89
CA ASN A 122 -16.13 26.77 27.16
C ASN A 122 -14.59 26.82 27.07
N PRO A 123 -13.97 28.01 27.14
CA PRO A 123 -12.52 28.17 26.97
C PRO A 123 -11.70 27.50 28.08
N ARG A 124 -12.29 27.23 29.26
CA ARG A 124 -11.60 26.61 30.41
C ARG A 124 -11.25 25.12 30.22
N ARG A 125 -11.79 24.44 29.21
CA ARG A 125 -11.45 23.03 28.91
C ARG A 125 -10.16 22.85 28.10
N LYS A 126 -9.59 23.93 27.54
CA LYS A 126 -8.39 23.86 26.68
C LYS A 126 -7.09 23.53 27.42
N TYR A 127 -7.09 23.60 28.76
CA TYR A 127 -5.89 23.54 29.60
C TYR A 127 -5.95 22.43 30.67
N LEU A 128 -6.84 21.44 30.52
CA LEU A 128 -7.04 20.36 31.51
C LEU A 128 -6.65 18.96 30.99
N GLU A 129 -5.80 18.87 29.97
CA GLU A 129 -5.12 17.63 29.60
C GLU A 129 -3.61 17.81 29.62
#